data_AF-A0A924AU28-F1
#
_entry.id   AF-A0A924AU28-F1
#
_cell.length_a   1.000
_cell.length_b   1.000
_cell.length_c   1.000
_cell.angle_alpha   90.00
_cell.angle_beta   90.00
_cell.angle_gamma   90.00
#
_symmetry.space_group_name_H-M   'P 1'
#
loop_
_entity.id
_entity.type
_entity.pdbx_description
1 polymer ?
#
loop_
_entity_poly.entity_id
_entity_poly.type
_entity_poly.pdbx_seq_one_letter_code
_entity_poly.pdbx_strand_id
1 'polypeptide(L)' 'LEFYGGVKNLLNYLPPAYSIMRSFDPFDKTANDPVANPNGYTFDTTYIYAPNQMRRIFLGIRYTIK' A
#
# COMPACT_ATOMS: atom_id res chain seq x y z
N LEU A 1 22.72 2.59 25.25
CA LEU A 1 22.45 1.59 24.21
C LEU A 1 21.11 0.96 24.55
N GLU A 2 20.13 1.01 23.65
CA GLU A 2 18.75 0.57 23.86
C GLU A 2 18.38 -0.40 22.74
N PHE A 3 17.68 -1.48 23.08
CA PHE A 3 17.10 -2.41 22.13
C PHE A 3 15.58 -2.26 22.18
N TYR A 4 14.93 -2.27 21.01
CA TYR A 4 13.48 -2.17 20.91
C TYR A 4 12.98 -2.98 19.73
N GLY A 5 11.72 -3.39 19.81
CA GLY A 5 11.09 -4.17 18.75
C GLY A 5 9.59 -4.15 18.88
N GLY A 6 8.93 -4.69 17.87
CA GLY A 6 7.49 -4.79 17.88
C GLY A 6 6.92 -5.44 16.63
N VAL A 7 5.60 -5.53 16.62
CA VAL A 7 4.82 -6.04 15.49
C VAL A 7 3.98 -4.91 14.94
N LYS A 8 4.13 -4.62 13.64
CA LYS A 8 3.24 -3.73 12.90
C LYS A 8 2.15 -4.54 12.21
N ASN A 9 0.96 -3.96 12.11
CA ASN A 9 -0.23 -4.60 11.54
C ASN A 9 -0.54 -5.95 12.24
N LEU A 10 -0.74 -5.92 13.57
CA LEU A 10 -0.93 -7.11 14.41
C LEU A 10 -2.09 -7.99 13.92
N LEU A 11 -3.22 -7.36 13.58
CA LEU A 11 -4.43 -8.01 13.08
C LEU A 11 -4.36 -8.39 11.59
N ASN A 12 -3.25 -8.09 10.92
CA ASN A 12 -3.05 -8.32 9.48
C ASN A 12 -4.18 -7.75 8.62
N TYR A 13 -4.57 -6.50 8.88
CA TYR A 13 -5.54 -5.78 8.09
C TYR A 13 -4.90 -5.35 6.76
N LEU A 14 -5.49 -5.81 5.67
CA LEU A 14 -5.06 -5.53 4.30
C LEU A 14 -6.26 -4.99 3.54
N PRO A 15 -6.07 -3.97 2.68
CA PRO A 15 -7.13 -3.53 1.80
C PRO A 15 -7.51 -4.67 0.83
N PRO A 16 -8.79 -4.75 0.41
CA PRO A 16 -9.22 -5.67 -0.65
C PRO A 16 -8.42 -5.46 -1.94
N ALA A 17 -8.34 -6.50 -2.78
CA ALA A 17 -7.56 -6.45 -4.04
C ALA A 17 -8.02 -5.33 -5.01
N TYR A 18 -9.28 -4.90 -4.89
CA TYR A 18 -9.91 -3.84 -5.67
C TYR A 18 -9.99 -2.50 -4.92
N SER A 19 -9.17 -2.30 -3.88
CA SER A 19 -9.14 -1.06 -3.11
C SER A 19 -8.48 0.12 -3.84
N ILE A 20 -7.81 -0.14 -4.97
CA ILE A 20 -7.18 0.88 -5.82
C ILE A 20 -7.77 0.74 -7.22
N MET A 21 -8.28 1.83 -7.77
CA MET A 21 -8.85 1.82 -9.11
C MET A 21 -7.72 1.68 -10.14
N ARG A 22 -7.87 0.76 -11.09
CA ARG A 22 -6.92 0.49 -12.18
C ARG A 22 -5.46 0.31 -11.72
N SER A 23 -5.24 -0.41 -10.62
CA SER A 23 -3.90 -0.67 -10.08
C SER A 23 -2.92 -1.37 -11.04
N PHE A 24 -3.44 -2.05 -12.07
CA PHE A 24 -2.64 -2.69 -13.12
C PHE A 24 -2.12 -1.72 -14.21
N ASP A 25 -2.67 -0.50 -14.29
CA ASP A 25 -2.26 0.54 -15.24
C ASP A 25 -1.99 1.87 -14.49
N PRO A 26 -0.93 1.94 -13.66
CA PRO A 26 -0.68 3.08 -12.77
C PRO A 26 -0.26 4.37 -13.48
N PHE A 27 -0.08 4.32 -14.81
CA PHE A 27 0.34 5.46 -15.64
C PHE A 27 -0.67 5.72 -16.77
N ASP A 28 -1.89 5.19 -16.67
CA ASP A 28 -2.99 5.43 -17.61
C ASP A 28 -2.63 5.15 -19.09
N LYS A 29 -1.76 4.16 -19.36
CA LYS A 29 -1.31 3.82 -20.71
C LYS A 29 -2.45 3.30 -21.59
N THR A 30 -3.44 2.67 -20.98
CA THR A 30 -4.63 2.15 -21.67
C THR A 30 -5.92 2.79 -21.15
N ALA A 31 -5.84 3.92 -20.45
CA ALA A 31 -7.02 4.61 -19.93
C ALA A 31 -7.95 5.11 -21.06
N ASN A 32 -7.38 5.49 -22.21
CA ASN A 32 -8.12 5.96 -23.38
C ASN A 32 -8.58 4.84 -24.33
N ASP A 33 -8.31 3.56 -24.00
CA ASP A 33 -8.75 2.44 -24.84
C ASP A 33 -10.25 2.19 -24.61
N PRO A 34 -11.13 2.47 -25.59
CA PRO A 34 -12.57 2.31 -25.43
C PRO A 34 -13.01 0.83 -25.37
N VAL A 35 -12.16 -0.11 -25.81
CA VAL A 35 -12.44 -1.55 -25.75
C VAL A 35 -12.12 -2.10 -24.36
N ALA A 36 -10.97 -1.73 -23.80
CA ALA A 36 -10.53 -2.21 -22.49
C ALA A 36 -11.04 -1.36 -21.30
N ASN A 37 -11.39 -0.09 -21.54
CA ASN A 37 -11.86 0.87 -20.53
C ASN A 37 -13.02 1.73 -21.05
N PRO A 38 -14.23 1.16 -21.25
CA PRO A 38 -15.35 1.88 -21.83
C PRO A 38 -15.79 3.14 -21.06
N ASN A 39 -15.51 3.17 -19.75
CA ASN A 39 -15.89 4.27 -18.86
C ASN A 39 -14.76 5.30 -18.66
N GLY A 40 -13.59 5.12 -19.30
CA GLY A 40 -12.49 6.09 -19.20
C GLY A 40 -11.93 6.28 -17.79
N TYR A 41 -12.02 5.27 -16.91
CA TYR A 41 -11.45 5.35 -15.57
C TYR A 41 -9.93 5.56 -15.62
N THR A 42 -9.38 6.30 -14.66
CA THR A 42 -7.93 6.49 -14.47
C THR A 42 -7.44 5.78 -13.21
N PHE A 43 -6.13 5.67 -13.05
CA PHE A 43 -5.53 5.22 -11.80
C PHE A 43 -5.87 6.20 -10.68
N ASP A 44 -6.54 5.71 -9.63
CA ASP A 44 -6.94 6.50 -8.47
C ASP A 44 -6.58 5.77 -7.17
N THR A 45 -5.86 6.48 -6.29
CA THR A 45 -5.37 6.01 -4.99
C THR A 45 -6.15 6.59 -3.80
N THR A 46 -7.21 7.39 -4.05
CA THR A 46 -7.93 8.12 -3.01
C THR A 46 -8.67 7.20 -2.03
N TYR A 47 -8.97 5.96 -2.41
CA TYR A 47 -9.67 4.98 -1.57
C TYR A 47 -8.73 3.98 -0.85
N ILE A 48 -7.61 4.46 -0.33
CA ILE A 48 -6.72 3.65 0.51
C ILE A 48 -6.98 3.98 1.99
N TYR A 49 -7.72 3.11 2.67
CA TYR A 49 -8.03 3.23 4.10
C TYR A 49 -7.23 2.27 4.99
N ALA A 50 -6.35 1.45 4.41
CA ALA A 50 -5.62 0.39 5.11
C ALA A 50 -4.15 0.29 4.64
N PRO A 51 -3.23 -0.24 5.47
CA PRO A 51 -1.85 -0.48 5.06
C PRO A 51 -1.76 -1.52 3.93
N ASN A 52 -1.07 -1.20 2.83
CA ASN A 52 -0.77 -2.14 1.74
C ASN A 52 0.30 -3.19 2.09
N GLN A 53 0.61 -3.36 3.38
CA GLN A 53 1.66 -4.25 3.86
C GLN A 53 1.09 -5.20 4.90
N MET A 54 1.46 -6.47 4.78
CA MET A 54 1.10 -7.53 5.74
C MET A 54 1.70 -7.25 7.13
N ARG A 55 1.38 -8.13 8.10
CA ARG A 55 2.03 -8.14 9.42
C ARG A 55 3.54 -8.22 9.30
N ARG A 56 4.25 -7.32 9.98
CA ARG A 56 5.72 -7.24 9.97
C ARG A 56 6.28 -7.15 11.38
N ILE A 57 7.34 -7.91 11.63
CA ILE A 57 8.12 -7.85 12.87
C ILE A 57 9.31 -6.92 12.61
N PHE A 58 9.64 -6.07 13.57
CA PHE A 58 10.83 -5.24 13.51
C PHE A 58 11.61 -5.29 14.83
N LEU A 59 12.92 -5.12 14.71
CA LEU A 59 13.89 -5.02 15.81
C LEU A 59 14.83 -3.86 15.48
N GLY A 60 15.20 -3.10 16.49
CA GLY A 60 16.02 -1.90 16.38
C GLY A 60 16.95 -1.74 17.57
N ILE A 61 18.06 -1.06 17.31
CA ILE A 61 19.06 -0.68 18.30
C ILE A 61 19.20 0.83 18.25
N ARG A 62 19.15 1.51 19.40
CA ARG A 62 19.42 2.94 19.53
C ARG A 62 20.64 3.15 20.41
N TYR A 63 21.63 3.84 19.89
CA TYR A 63 22.83 4.22 20.62
C TYR A 63 22.93 5.74 20.65
N THR A 64 22.97 6.33 21.85
CA THR A 64 23.12 7.78 22.04
C THR A 64 24.56 8.05 22.41
N ILE A 65 25.25 8.84 21.58
CA ILE A 65 26.59 9.37 21.86
C ILE A 65 26.38 10.71 22.57
N LYS A 66 27.12 10.94 23.67
CA LYS A 66 27.24 12.27 24.28
C LYS A 66 28.44 13.01 23.71
#